data_AF-A0A1R2CAX8-F1
#
_entry.id   AF-A0A1R2CAX8-F1
#
_cell.length_a   1.000
_cell.length_b   1.000
_cell.length_c   1.000
_cell.angle_alpha   90.00
_cell.angle_beta   90.00
_cell.angle_gamma   90.00
#
_symmetry.space_group_name_H-M   'P 1'
#
loop_
_entity.id
_entity.type
_entity.pdbx_description
1 polymer ?
#
loop_
_entity_poly.entity_id
_entity_poly.type
_entity_poly.pdbx_seq_one_letter_code
_entity_poly.pdbx_strand_id
1 'polypeptide(L)'
;MENYESRTQHIDTIEDIDTIMDLQMINDDRQTSDIHYSNFSSSISQSKHSGRKKNDFTEILDEFNSGPQKKPKKEFFNAFIIRAIKRAFRAVISGKTPKTTCIAVDIKNGIESEIWSKIQEIYRKNPELIVNKSKTDDGPLTDGRSKRNTKSEGYKSFNNAFCKEFFSNNLMREAFNYIIELIYCQYSPARCCEKFKFNCCHMRNAHCVECDGKWMKLKEYFSQCYFKDLDVEDGRPMINTDDPEIIDIDIDSYIQ
;
A
#
# COMPACT_ATOMS: atom_id res chain seq x y z
N MET A 1 27.31 -27.59 -55.77
CA MET A 1 26.63 -28.77 -56.30
C MET A 1 26.13 -29.54 -55.10
N GLU A 2 24.81 -29.72 -55.07
CA GLU A 2 24.05 -30.75 -54.34
C GLU A 2 24.14 -30.81 -52.81
N ASN A 3 23.09 -31.12 -52.04
CA ASN A 3 21.64 -30.98 -52.10
C ASN A 3 21.14 -31.58 -50.77
N TYR A 4 20.03 -31.07 -50.21
CA TYR A 4 19.07 -31.82 -49.36
C TYR A 4 19.58 -32.35 -47.99
N GLU A 5 18.90 -32.26 -46.84
CA GLU A 5 17.48 -32.45 -46.55
C GLU A 5 16.99 -31.59 -45.37
N SER A 6 15.80 -31.02 -45.57
CA SER A 6 14.91 -30.48 -44.54
C SER A 6 14.25 -31.61 -43.76
N ARG A 7 14.07 -31.44 -42.44
CA ARG A 7 13.13 -32.26 -41.66
C ARG A 7 12.22 -31.40 -40.80
N THR A 8 10.99 -31.29 -41.27
CA THR A 8 9.81 -30.72 -40.63
C THR A 8 9.14 -31.80 -39.76
N GLN A 9 8.76 -31.47 -38.53
CA GLN A 9 7.75 -32.19 -37.73
C GLN A 9 6.94 -31.12 -36.98
N HIS A 10 5.76 -30.73 -37.48
CA HIS A 10 4.44 -31.26 -37.08
C HIS A 10 4.26 -31.33 -35.55
N ILE A 11 3.59 -30.33 -34.99
CA ILE A 11 2.91 -30.43 -33.70
C ILE A 11 1.44 -30.15 -33.97
N ASP A 12 0.64 -31.16 -33.64
CA ASP A 12 -0.78 -31.23 -33.87
C ASP A 12 -1.56 -30.26 -32.98
N THR A 13 -2.57 -29.68 -33.61
CA THR A 13 -3.74 -29.00 -33.06
C THR A 13 -4.42 -29.82 -31.97
N ILE A 14 -4.63 -29.21 -30.80
CA ILE A 14 -5.58 -29.69 -29.80
C ILE A 14 -6.84 -28.84 -29.90
N GLU A 15 -7.93 -29.57 -30.06
CA GLU A 15 -9.29 -29.16 -30.35
C GLU A 15 -9.96 -28.42 -29.19
N ASP A 16 -10.93 -27.60 -29.61
CA ASP A 16 -11.88 -26.83 -28.83
C ASP A 16 -12.69 -27.70 -27.83
N ILE A 17 -12.89 -27.17 -26.63
CA ILE A 17 -13.97 -27.60 -25.74
C ILE A 17 -14.86 -26.39 -25.48
N ASP A 18 -15.88 -26.28 -26.32
CA ASP A 18 -17.10 -25.55 -26.04
C ASP A 18 -17.83 -26.22 -24.87
N THR A 19 -18.12 -25.46 -23.82
CA THR A 19 -19.13 -25.85 -22.83
C THR A 19 -20.13 -24.71 -22.71
N ILE A 20 -21.06 -24.71 -23.65
CA ILE A 20 -22.33 -23.99 -23.60
C ILE A 20 -23.18 -24.67 -22.52
N MET A 21 -23.45 -23.98 -21.41
CA MET A 21 -24.51 -24.34 -20.49
C MET A 21 -25.65 -23.35 -20.64
N ASP A 22 -26.60 -23.72 -21.50
CA ASP A 22 -27.95 -23.19 -21.52
C ASP A 22 -28.71 -23.64 -20.27
N LEU A 23 -29.13 -22.68 -19.46
CA LEU A 23 -30.18 -22.86 -18.45
C LEU A 23 -31.10 -21.64 -18.52
N GLN A 24 -32.04 -21.71 -19.45
CA GLN A 24 -33.28 -20.94 -19.42
C GLN A 24 -34.44 -21.85 -19.03
N MET A 25 -35.44 -21.21 -18.41
CA MET A 25 -36.78 -21.69 -18.07
C MET A 25 -36.92 -22.36 -16.68
N ILE A 26 -37.57 -21.64 -15.77
CA ILE A 26 -38.93 -21.94 -15.31
C ILE A 26 -39.55 -20.63 -14.80
N ASN A 27 -40.60 -20.20 -15.49
CA ASN A 27 -41.63 -19.30 -14.97
C ASN A 27 -42.42 -20.06 -13.90
N ASP A 28 -42.68 -19.45 -12.75
CA ASP A 28 -43.91 -19.75 -12.01
C ASP A 28 -44.43 -18.48 -11.33
N ASP A 29 -45.45 -17.91 -11.94
CA ASP A 29 -46.29 -16.85 -11.41
C ASP A 29 -47.15 -17.42 -10.28
N ARG A 30 -46.91 -16.97 -9.04
CA ARG A 30 -47.94 -17.02 -8.00
C ARG A 30 -48.08 -15.67 -7.30
N GLN A 31 -49.06 -14.93 -7.79
CA GLN A 31 -49.81 -13.94 -7.03
C GLN A 31 -50.34 -14.57 -5.74
N THR A 32 -49.95 -14.03 -4.59
CA THR A 32 -50.78 -14.07 -3.38
C THR A 32 -50.81 -12.69 -2.76
N SER A 33 -52.04 -12.22 -2.63
CA SER A 33 -52.57 -10.98 -2.09
C SER A 33 -52.10 -10.59 -0.69
N ASP A 34 -51.97 -9.28 -0.51
CA ASP A 34 -52.45 -8.49 0.62
C ASP A 34 -52.32 -9.07 2.03
N ILE A 35 -51.28 -8.63 2.74
CA ILE A 35 -51.36 -8.41 4.19
C ILE A 35 -50.85 -7.01 4.50
N HIS A 36 -51.83 -6.13 4.74
CA HIS A 36 -51.69 -4.82 5.34
C HIS A 36 -51.26 -4.97 6.80
N TYR A 37 -50.07 -4.46 7.17
CA TYR A 37 -49.75 -4.15 8.57
C TYR A 37 -49.09 -2.76 8.65
N SER A 38 -49.93 -1.75 8.54
CA SER A 38 -49.65 -0.39 8.96
C SER A 38 -49.57 -0.35 10.49
N ASN A 39 -48.37 -0.53 11.05
CA ASN A 39 -48.04 -0.06 12.39
C ASN A 39 -46.76 0.78 12.29
N PHE A 40 -46.97 2.02 11.85
CA PHE A 40 -46.01 3.12 11.93
C PHE A 40 -45.87 3.50 13.41
N SER A 41 -45.08 2.73 14.15
CA SER A 41 -44.66 3.08 15.51
C SER A 41 -43.48 4.04 15.41
N SER A 42 -43.82 5.32 15.50
CA SER A 42 -42.93 6.47 15.64
C SER A 42 -42.11 6.38 16.93
N SER A 43 -41.08 5.56 16.92
CA SER A 43 -40.03 5.58 17.93
C SER A 43 -38.73 5.15 17.25
N ILE A 44 -38.16 6.07 16.46
CA ILE A 44 -36.77 5.99 16.03
C ILE A 44 -35.93 6.16 17.30
N SER A 45 -35.80 5.04 18.02
CA SER A 45 -34.74 4.79 18.97
C SER A 45 -33.43 5.02 18.22
N GLN A 46 -32.75 6.11 18.52
CA GLN A 46 -31.34 6.26 18.19
C GLN A 46 -30.63 5.08 18.83
N SER A 47 -30.36 4.04 18.06
CA SER A 47 -29.53 2.93 18.50
C SER A 47 -28.17 3.54 18.81
N LYS A 48 -27.89 3.69 20.11
CA LYS A 48 -26.55 3.97 20.60
C LYS A 48 -25.70 2.77 20.21
N HIS A 49 -25.19 2.75 18.98
CA HIS A 49 -24.18 1.80 18.56
C HIS A 49 -22.94 2.10 19.38
N SER A 50 -22.87 1.47 20.56
CA SER A 50 -21.69 1.41 21.43
C SER A 50 -20.65 0.51 20.77
N GLY A 51 -20.17 0.92 19.60
CA GLY A 51 -19.06 0.31 18.90
C GLY A 51 -17.77 1.08 19.22
N ARG A 52 -16.65 0.36 19.21
CA ARG A 52 -15.32 1.00 19.19
C ARG A 52 -15.26 1.92 17.96
N LYS A 53 -14.91 3.19 18.16
CA LYS A 53 -14.65 4.11 17.05
C LYS A 53 -13.62 3.50 16.10
N LYS A 54 -13.89 3.58 14.79
CA LYS A 54 -12.93 3.15 13.78
C LYS A 54 -11.70 4.05 13.88
N ASN A 55 -10.54 3.47 13.59
CA ASN A 55 -9.31 4.23 13.47
C ASN A 55 -9.30 4.97 12.13
N ASP A 56 -8.79 6.19 12.10
CA ASP A 56 -8.78 7.08 10.93
C ASP A 56 -8.23 6.41 9.67
N PHE A 57 -7.18 5.59 9.78
CA PHE A 57 -6.64 4.87 8.63
C PHE A 57 -7.65 3.88 8.05
N THR A 58 -8.40 3.21 8.92
CA THR A 58 -9.44 2.27 8.50
C THR A 58 -10.55 3.00 7.77
N GLU A 59 -10.93 4.19 8.23
CA GLU A 59 -11.93 5.03 7.55
C GLU A 59 -11.45 5.48 6.17
N ILE A 60 -10.18 5.88 6.04
CA ILE A 60 -9.58 6.21 4.73
C ILE A 60 -9.58 4.98 3.82
N LEU A 61 -9.14 3.82 4.31
CA LEU A 61 -9.07 2.59 3.52
C LEU A 61 -10.47 2.08 3.09
N ASP A 62 -11.51 2.36 3.86
CA ASP A 62 -12.90 2.03 3.52
C ASP A 62 -13.37 2.76 2.24
N GLU A 63 -12.72 3.86 1.84
CA GLU A 63 -13.01 4.58 0.59
C GLU A 63 -12.47 3.88 -0.67
N PHE A 64 -11.59 2.87 -0.50
CA PHE A 64 -10.94 2.09 -1.56
C PHE A 64 -11.53 0.68 -1.69
N ASN A 65 -11.08 -0.07 -2.70
CA ASN A 65 -11.52 -1.44 -2.99
C ASN A 65 -10.35 -2.34 -3.44
N SER A 66 -10.19 -3.50 -2.81
CA SER A 66 -9.18 -4.53 -3.17
C SER A 66 -9.76 -5.69 -4.00
N GLY A 67 -11.01 -5.58 -4.44
CA GLY A 67 -11.73 -6.59 -5.22
C GLY A 67 -13.25 -6.39 -5.09
N PRO A 68 -14.07 -7.28 -5.69
CA PRO A 68 -15.51 -7.24 -5.51
C PRO A 68 -15.86 -7.30 -4.01
N GLN A 69 -16.45 -6.22 -3.50
CA GLN A 69 -16.89 -6.06 -2.10
C GLN A 69 -15.80 -6.22 -1.02
N LYS A 70 -14.51 -6.10 -1.35
CA LYS A 70 -13.41 -6.18 -0.37
C LYS A 70 -12.74 -4.83 -0.18
N LYS A 71 -12.58 -4.42 1.07
CA LYS A 71 -11.82 -3.22 1.47
C LYS A 71 -10.37 -3.59 1.80
N PRO A 72 -9.39 -2.74 1.45
CA PRO A 72 -8.02 -2.92 1.93
C PRO A 72 -7.98 -2.84 3.46
N LYS A 73 -7.11 -3.64 4.07
CA LYS A 73 -6.91 -3.67 5.52
C LYS A 73 -5.57 -3.06 5.91
N LYS A 74 -5.53 -2.37 7.06
CA LYS A 74 -4.31 -1.79 7.63
C LYS A 74 -3.15 -2.81 7.71
N GLU A 75 -3.42 -4.01 8.21
CA GLU A 75 -2.41 -5.08 8.31
C GLU A 75 -1.81 -5.50 6.95
N PHE A 76 -2.61 -5.45 5.87
CA PHE A 76 -2.14 -5.79 4.53
C PHE A 76 -1.32 -4.67 3.92
N PHE A 77 -1.71 -3.42 4.18
CA PHE A 77 -0.89 -2.27 3.85
C PHE A 77 0.46 -2.31 4.58
N ASN A 78 0.46 -2.57 5.88
CA ASN A 78 1.68 -2.69 6.68
C ASN A 78 2.63 -3.76 6.12
N ALA A 79 2.08 -4.94 5.79
CA ALA A 79 2.84 -6.00 5.15
C ALA A 79 3.38 -5.57 3.77
N PHE A 80 2.54 -4.92 2.96
CA PHE A 80 2.92 -4.41 1.64
C PHE A 80 4.10 -3.45 1.73
N ILE A 81 4.03 -2.44 2.60
CA ILE A 81 5.03 -1.37 2.65
C ILE A 81 6.37 -1.87 3.22
N ILE A 82 6.34 -2.69 4.27
CA ILE A 82 7.55 -3.28 4.84
C ILE A 82 8.22 -4.22 3.82
N ARG A 83 7.43 -5.01 3.07
CA ARG A 83 7.98 -5.83 1.99
C ARG A 83 8.56 -5.00 0.86
N ALA A 84 7.95 -3.87 0.51
CA ALA A 84 8.48 -2.94 -0.49
C ALA A 84 9.85 -2.39 -0.06
N ILE A 85 9.98 -1.91 1.18
CA ILE A 85 11.25 -1.44 1.76
C ILE A 85 12.31 -2.55 1.74
N LYS A 86 11.98 -3.74 2.25
CA LYS A 86 12.92 -4.88 2.25
C LYS A 86 13.35 -5.27 0.84
N ARG A 87 12.44 -5.26 -0.15
CA ARG A 87 12.75 -5.52 -1.56
C ARG A 87 13.68 -4.45 -2.14
N ALA A 88 13.42 -3.18 -1.84
CA ALA A 88 14.26 -2.06 -2.29
C ALA A 88 15.69 -2.24 -1.76
N PHE A 89 15.86 -2.49 -0.46
CA PHE A 89 17.19 -2.72 0.10
C PHE A 89 17.89 -3.95 -0.45
N ARG A 90 17.19 -5.07 -0.70
CA ARG A 90 17.82 -6.21 -1.38
C ARG A 90 18.28 -5.85 -2.79
N ALA A 91 17.52 -5.04 -3.51
CA ALA A 91 17.93 -4.56 -4.83
C ALA A 91 19.20 -3.67 -4.72
N VAL A 92 19.24 -2.72 -3.77
CA VAL A 92 20.43 -1.91 -3.48
C VAL A 92 21.65 -2.77 -3.14
N ILE A 93 21.51 -3.73 -2.22
CA ILE A 93 22.58 -4.65 -1.80
C ILE A 93 23.13 -5.43 -3.00
N SER A 94 22.24 -5.86 -3.91
CA SER A 94 22.64 -6.56 -5.13
C SER A 94 23.16 -5.65 -6.26
N GLY A 95 23.20 -4.34 -6.05
CA GLY A 95 23.60 -3.35 -7.07
C GLY A 95 22.62 -3.24 -8.24
N LYS A 96 21.34 -3.59 -8.03
CA LYS A 96 20.31 -3.61 -9.08
C LYS A 96 19.27 -2.53 -8.87
N THR A 97 18.84 -1.90 -9.96
CA THR A 97 17.64 -1.06 -9.98
C THR A 97 16.40 -1.92 -10.21
N PRO A 98 15.36 -1.84 -9.36
CA PRO A 98 14.15 -2.62 -9.54
C PRO A 98 13.41 -2.22 -10.82
N LYS A 99 13.04 -3.21 -11.64
CA LYS A 99 12.28 -3.01 -12.88
C LYS A 99 10.81 -3.43 -12.77
N THR A 100 10.41 -4.03 -11.65
CA THR A 100 9.08 -4.61 -11.47
C THR A 100 8.51 -4.26 -10.09
N THR A 101 7.22 -4.56 -9.89
CA THR A 101 6.47 -4.35 -8.64
C THR A 101 6.22 -2.87 -8.30
N CYS A 102 5.77 -2.59 -7.07
CA CYS A 102 5.49 -1.23 -6.60
C CYS A 102 6.76 -0.36 -6.50
N ILE A 103 7.94 -0.96 -6.42
CA ILE A 103 9.22 -0.25 -6.33
C ILE A 103 9.95 -0.12 -7.67
N ALA A 104 9.30 -0.45 -8.80
CA ALA A 104 9.92 -0.26 -10.11
C ALA A 104 10.30 1.20 -10.33
N VAL A 105 11.53 1.41 -10.82
CA VAL A 105 12.14 2.73 -11.09
C VAL A 105 12.48 2.83 -12.58
N ASP A 106 11.98 3.87 -13.23
CA ASP A 106 12.46 4.29 -14.54
C ASP A 106 13.67 5.23 -14.39
N ILE A 107 14.86 4.73 -14.73
CA ILE A 107 16.11 5.51 -14.66
C ILE A 107 16.15 6.70 -15.62
N LYS A 108 15.29 6.73 -16.64
CA LYS A 108 15.17 7.88 -17.55
C LYS A 108 14.35 9.01 -16.93
N ASN A 109 13.54 8.70 -15.93
CA ASN A 109 12.81 9.68 -15.15
C ASN A 109 13.73 10.23 -14.05
N GLY A 110 14.12 11.51 -14.17
CA GLY A 110 15.01 12.17 -13.23
C GLY A 110 14.50 12.13 -11.77
N ILE A 111 13.19 12.26 -11.56
CA ILE A 111 12.59 12.27 -10.23
C ILE A 111 12.65 10.87 -9.61
N GLU A 112 12.26 9.83 -10.35
CA GLU A 112 12.34 8.45 -9.83
C GLU A 112 13.78 8.03 -9.56
N SER A 113 14.72 8.44 -10.42
CA SER A 113 16.16 8.20 -10.25
C SER A 113 16.72 8.91 -9.00
N GLU A 114 16.28 10.15 -8.74
CA GLU A 114 16.66 10.89 -7.53
C GLU A 114 16.14 10.21 -6.26
N ILE A 115 14.85 9.83 -6.24
CA ILE A 115 14.26 9.10 -5.10
C ILE A 115 15.01 7.78 -4.87
N TRP A 116 15.34 7.04 -5.93
CA TRP A 116 16.12 5.82 -5.83
C TRP A 116 17.52 6.06 -5.24
N SER A 117 18.18 7.15 -5.64
CA SER A 117 19.48 7.55 -5.11
C SER A 117 19.43 7.86 -3.61
N LYS A 118 18.34 8.47 -3.12
CA LYS A 118 18.09 8.70 -1.69
C LYS A 118 17.91 7.38 -0.92
N ILE A 119 17.24 6.38 -1.50
CA ILE A 119 17.14 5.03 -0.91
C ILE A 119 18.52 4.35 -0.83
N GLN A 120 19.36 4.51 -1.86
CA GLN A 120 20.74 4.00 -1.83
C GLN A 120 21.60 4.71 -0.77
N GLU A 121 21.35 5.99 -0.52
CA GLU A 121 22.02 6.74 0.54
C GLU A 121 21.69 6.20 1.94
N ILE A 122 20.43 5.80 2.19
CA ILE A 122 20.06 5.13 3.46
C ILE A 122 20.92 3.89 3.71
N TYR A 123 21.15 3.08 2.68
CA TYR A 123 22.05 1.92 2.79
C TYR A 123 23.48 2.33 3.15
N ARG A 124 24.01 3.38 2.51
CA ARG A 124 25.36 3.89 2.78
C ARG A 124 25.53 4.41 4.21
N LYS A 125 24.48 4.96 4.84
CA LYS A 125 24.52 5.46 6.22
C LYS A 125 24.74 4.34 7.26
N ASN A 126 24.15 3.15 7.05
CA ASN A 126 24.34 2.02 7.96
C ASN A 126 24.13 0.66 7.24
N PRO A 127 25.14 0.16 6.50
CA PRO A 127 24.99 -1.05 5.69
C PRO A 127 24.59 -2.28 6.50
N GLU A 128 25.17 -2.49 7.69
CA GLU A 128 24.93 -3.67 8.52
C GLU A 128 23.47 -3.77 8.99
N LEU A 129 22.93 -2.65 9.50
CA LEU A 129 21.53 -2.58 9.90
C LEU A 129 20.61 -2.91 8.72
N ILE A 130 20.87 -2.33 7.55
CA ILE A 130 20.04 -2.53 6.37
C ILE A 130 20.11 -3.96 5.85
N VAL A 131 21.32 -4.56 5.82
CA VAL A 131 21.47 -5.98 5.48
C VAL A 131 20.61 -6.83 6.40
N ASN A 132 20.66 -6.60 7.72
CA ASN A 132 19.86 -7.34 8.69
C ASN A 132 18.35 -7.12 8.50
N LYS A 133 17.89 -5.87 8.39
CA LYS A 133 16.47 -5.54 8.19
C LYS A 133 15.91 -6.01 6.84
N SER A 134 16.75 -6.16 5.81
CA SER A 134 16.32 -6.60 4.48
C SER A 134 15.97 -8.09 4.39
N LYS A 135 16.38 -8.89 5.38
CA LYS A 135 16.16 -10.33 5.41
C LYS A 135 14.67 -10.67 5.64
N THR A 136 14.25 -11.82 5.12
CA THR A 136 12.86 -12.29 5.20
C THR A 136 12.52 -12.96 6.53
N ASP A 137 13.53 -13.45 7.24
CA ASP A 137 13.42 -14.04 8.59
C ASP A 137 13.23 -12.97 9.69
N ASP A 138 13.70 -11.74 9.45
CA ASP A 138 13.41 -10.54 10.25
C ASP A 138 11.95 -10.03 10.08
N GLY A 139 11.05 -10.86 9.55
CA GLY A 139 9.62 -10.57 9.42
C GLY A 139 8.78 -11.27 10.51
N PRO A 140 7.47 -10.99 10.59
CA PRO A 140 6.54 -11.79 11.39
C PRO A 140 6.61 -13.27 10.99
N LEU A 141 6.16 -14.16 11.87
CA LEU A 141 6.19 -15.63 11.68
C LEU A 141 5.49 -16.10 10.40
N THR A 142 4.59 -15.29 9.86
CA THR A 142 3.89 -15.52 8.58
C THR A 142 4.75 -15.23 7.34
N ASP A 143 5.85 -14.50 7.48
CA ASP A 143 6.80 -14.18 6.40
C ASP A 143 7.99 -15.17 6.46
N GLY A 144 8.11 -16.03 5.43
CA GLY A 144 9.22 -16.99 5.31
C GLY A 144 9.08 -18.30 6.09
N ARG A 145 7.84 -18.73 6.39
CA ARG A 145 7.49 -19.91 7.21
C ARG A 145 8.25 -21.20 6.85
N SER A 146 8.65 -21.37 5.59
CA SER A 146 9.37 -22.56 5.09
C SER A 146 10.85 -22.64 5.49
N LYS A 147 11.44 -21.59 6.09
CA LYS A 147 12.89 -21.57 6.43
C LYS A 147 13.22 -21.52 7.93
N ARG A 148 12.23 -21.41 8.83
CA ARG A 148 12.51 -21.33 10.28
C ARG A 148 12.49 -22.72 10.91
N ASN A 149 13.65 -23.22 11.32
CA ASN A 149 13.74 -24.36 12.21
C ASN A 149 13.45 -23.91 13.64
N THR A 150 12.60 -24.65 14.35
CA THR A 150 12.20 -24.52 15.78
C THR A 150 11.16 -23.45 16.16
N LYS A 151 10.49 -23.70 17.30
CA LYS A 151 9.46 -22.88 17.96
C LYS A 151 9.98 -21.44 18.12
N SER A 152 9.65 -20.58 17.16
CA SER A 152 10.10 -19.19 17.18
C SER A 152 9.10 -18.35 17.96
N GLU A 153 9.60 -17.68 19.00
CA GLU A 153 8.92 -16.55 19.62
C GLU A 153 8.99 -15.35 18.66
N GLY A 154 7.91 -14.56 18.60
CA GLY A 154 7.85 -13.39 17.74
C GLY A 154 6.44 -13.02 17.29
N TYR A 155 6.34 -11.92 16.53
CA TYR A 155 5.06 -11.43 16.05
C TYR A 155 4.44 -12.38 15.02
N LYS A 156 3.14 -12.65 15.15
CA LYS A 156 2.41 -13.53 14.24
C LYS A 156 2.07 -12.84 12.90
N SER A 157 1.94 -11.52 12.89
CA SER A 157 1.55 -10.73 11.72
C SER A 157 2.22 -9.36 11.72
N PHE A 158 2.01 -8.59 10.65
CA PHE A 158 2.41 -7.18 10.52
C PHE A 158 1.47 -6.26 11.31
N ASN A 159 1.25 -6.59 12.59
CA ASN A 159 0.42 -5.81 13.51
C ASN A 159 1.14 -4.53 13.94
N ASN A 160 0.43 -3.65 14.65
CA ASN A 160 0.99 -2.37 15.09
C ASN A 160 2.25 -2.53 15.95
N ALA A 161 2.35 -3.56 16.79
CA ALA A 161 3.52 -3.78 17.63
C ALA A 161 4.77 -4.10 16.80
N PHE A 162 4.67 -5.01 15.81
CA PHE A 162 5.76 -5.26 14.87
C PHE A 162 6.12 -4.00 14.06
N CYS A 163 5.12 -3.28 13.57
CA CYS A 163 5.35 -2.06 12.79
C CYS A 163 6.02 -0.96 13.63
N LYS A 164 5.61 -0.78 14.89
CA LYS A 164 6.24 0.14 15.84
C LYS A 164 7.71 -0.19 16.02
N GLU A 165 8.03 -1.46 16.26
CA GLU A 165 9.42 -1.90 16.41
C GLU A 165 10.22 -1.68 15.12
N PHE A 166 9.67 -2.04 13.97
CA PHE A 166 10.34 -1.87 12.67
C PHE A 166 10.61 -0.40 12.35
N PHE A 167 9.62 0.48 12.59
CA PHE A 167 9.72 1.91 12.32
C PHE A 167 10.28 2.74 13.48
N SER A 168 10.65 2.13 14.62
CA SER A 168 11.38 2.81 15.70
C SER A 168 12.72 3.37 15.20
N ASN A 169 13.32 2.71 14.21
CA ASN A 169 14.52 3.17 13.54
C ASN A 169 14.22 4.26 12.50
N ASN A 170 14.93 5.38 12.58
CA ASN A 170 14.77 6.54 11.69
C ASN A 170 15.04 6.22 10.21
N LEU A 171 16.03 5.37 9.90
CA LEU A 171 16.33 4.98 8.53
C LEU A 171 15.19 4.18 7.89
N MET A 172 14.43 3.41 8.68
CA MET A 172 13.24 2.71 8.19
C MET A 172 12.10 3.69 7.91
N ARG A 173 11.98 4.78 8.68
CA ARG A 173 11.01 5.85 8.42
C ARG A 173 11.37 6.67 7.18
N GLU A 174 12.65 7.02 7.02
CA GLU A 174 13.16 7.66 5.78
C GLU A 174 12.83 6.79 4.56
N ALA A 175 13.11 5.47 4.64
CA ALA A 175 12.82 4.54 3.56
C ALA A 175 11.32 4.45 3.25
N PHE A 176 10.47 4.42 4.28
CA PHE A 176 9.02 4.49 4.09
C PHE A 176 8.61 5.72 3.29
N ASN A 177 9.10 6.90 3.67
CA ASN A 177 8.76 8.16 3.00
C ASN A 177 9.18 8.13 1.53
N TYR A 178 10.40 7.68 1.20
CA TYR A 178 10.84 7.57 -0.20
C TYR A 178 10.07 6.54 -1.00
N ILE A 179 9.63 5.43 -0.38
CA ILE A 179 8.77 4.45 -1.08
C ILE A 179 7.40 5.04 -1.38
N ILE A 180 6.80 5.79 -0.44
CA ILE A 180 5.54 6.50 -0.69
C ILE A 180 5.74 7.55 -1.79
N GLU A 181 6.81 8.36 -1.70
CA GLU A 181 7.15 9.36 -2.72
C GLU A 181 7.32 8.72 -4.11
N LEU A 182 8.00 7.58 -4.22
CA LEU A 182 8.18 6.84 -5.47
C LEU A 182 6.84 6.35 -6.06
N ILE A 183 5.91 5.90 -5.21
CA ILE A 183 4.58 5.47 -5.65
C ILE A 183 3.79 6.66 -6.21
N TYR A 184 3.83 7.81 -5.54
CA TYR A 184 3.14 9.05 -5.94
C TYR A 184 3.90 9.88 -6.99
N CYS A 185 5.13 9.51 -7.34
CA CYS A 185 5.89 10.17 -8.41
C CYS A 185 5.11 10.08 -9.74
N GLN A 186 5.04 11.21 -10.47
CA GLN A 186 4.19 11.35 -11.66
C GLN A 186 2.77 10.89 -11.39
N TYR A 187 2.18 11.50 -10.35
CA TYR A 187 0.89 11.12 -9.82
C TYR A 187 -0.19 10.96 -10.89
N SER A 188 -0.86 9.82 -10.86
CA SER A 188 -2.18 9.60 -11.46
C SER A 188 -2.92 8.53 -10.65
N PRO A 189 -4.27 8.55 -10.59
CA PRO A 189 -5.04 7.51 -9.93
C PRO A 189 -4.72 6.11 -10.46
N ALA A 190 -4.54 5.96 -11.77
CA ALA A 190 -4.23 4.68 -12.42
C ALA A 190 -2.89 4.10 -11.92
N ARG A 191 -1.84 4.93 -11.89
CA ARG A 191 -0.53 4.54 -11.35
C ARG A 191 -0.62 4.16 -9.88
N CYS A 192 -1.34 4.93 -9.07
CA CYS A 192 -1.53 4.61 -7.65
C CYS A 192 -2.24 3.27 -7.48
N CYS A 193 -3.30 3.01 -8.26
CA CYS A 193 -4.00 1.72 -8.23
C CYS A 193 -3.04 0.56 -8.56
N GLU A 194 -2.23 0.72 -9.61
CA GLU A 194 -1.26 -0.28 -10.04
C GLU A 194 -0.20 -0.56 -8.97
N LYS A 195 0.33 0.49 -8.34
CA LYS A 195 1.42 0.39 -7.37
C LYS A 195 0.93 -0.11 -6.01
N PHE A 196 -0.19 0.38 -5.50
CA PHE A 196 -0.76 -0.03 -4.22
C PHE A 196 -1.53 -1.36 -4.27
N LYS A 197 -1.96 -1.81 -5.45
CA LYS A 197 -2.76 -3.03 -5.64
C LYS A 197 -4.15 -2.96 -4.99
N PHE A 198 -4.71 -1.76 -4.86
CA PHE A 198 -6.11 -1.52 -4.55
C PHE A 198 -6.61 -0.30 -5.33
N ASN A 199 -7.92 -0.15 -5.49
CA ASN A 199 -8.54 0.79 -6.42
C ASN A 199 -9.33 1.87 -5.66
N CYS A 200 -9.28 3.10 -6.14
CA CYS A 200 -10.06 4.24 -5.61
C CYS A 200 -11.53 4.24 -6.05
N CYS A 201 -11.84 3.56 -7.16
CA CYS A 201 -13.17 3.39 -7.74
C CYS A 201 -13.42 1.91 -8.09
N HIS A 202 -14.62 1.59 -8.59
CA HIS A 202 -14.89 0.27 -9.14
C HIS A 202 -14.09 0.08 -10.44
N MET A 203 -13.53 -1.11 -10.68
CA MET A 203 -12.56 -1.35 -11.77
C MET A 203 -13.06 -0.99 -13.18
N ARG A 204 -14.38 -0.92 -13.40
CA ARG A 204 -15.00 -0.58 -14.69
C ARG A 204 -15.26 0.93 -14.87
N ASN A 205 -15.09 1.74 -13.82
CA ASN A 205 -15.41 3.15 -13.86
C ASN A 205 -14.18 3.97 -14.25
N ALA A 206 -14.38 4.99 -15.08
CA ALA A 206 -13.35 6.00 -15.33
C ALA A 206 -12.99 6.73 -14.02
N HIS A 207 -11.73 7.13 -13.89
CA HIS A 207 -11.30 7.96 -12.77
C HIS A 207 -11.92 9.35 -12.87
N CYS A 208 -12.35 9.88 -11.72
CA CYS A 208 -12.93 11.21 -11.58
C CYS A 208 -12.20 11.99 -10.48
N VAL A 209 -12.57 13.27 -10.30
CA VAL A 209 -11.96 14.17 -9.30
C VAL A 209 -12.03 13.60 -7.87
N GLU A 210 -13.07 12.83 -7.53
CA GLU A 210 -13.16 12.17 -6.22
C GLU A 210 -12.06 11.13 -6.01
N CYS A 211 -11.57 10.49 -7.08
CA CYS A 211 -10.44 9.57 -6.99
C CYS A 211 -9.18 10.30 -6.53
N ASP A 212 -8.97 11.54 -7.01
CA ASP A 212 -7.85 12.37 -6.59
C ASP A 212 -7.94 12.76 -5.13
N GLY A 213 -9.13 13.16 -4.68
CA GLY A 213 -9.39 13.45 -3.26
C GLY A 213 -9.02 12.28 -2.34
N LYS A 214 -9.44 11.06 -2.69
CA LYS A 214 -9.11 9.84 -1.93
C LYS A 214 -7.61 9.58 -1.84
N TRP A 215 -6.90 9.68 -2.97
CA TRP A 215 -5.45 9.46 -3.00
C TRP A 215 -4.68 10.56 -2.26
N MET A 216 -5.08 11.83 -2.38
CA MET A 216 -4.44 12.91 -1.62
C MET A 216 -4.66 12.78 -0.13
N LYS A 217 -5.88 12.43 0.31
CA LYS A 217 -6.18 12.13 1.72
C LYS A 217 -5.30 11.00 2.26
N LEU A 218 -5.11 9.94 1.46
CA LEU A 218 -4.24 8.83 1.83
C LEU A 218 -2.76 9.24 1.89
N LYS A 219 -2.28 10.06 0.95
CA LYS A 219 -0.92 10.60 0.93
C LYS A 219 -0.64 11.47 2.16
N GLU A 220 -1.57 12.35 2.50
CA GLU A 220 -1.50 13.21 3.66
C GLU A 220 -1.47 12.41 4.97
N TYR A 221 -2.31 11.38 5.05
CA TYR A 221 -2.30 10.48 6.20
C TYR A 221 -0.93 9.80 6.39
N PHE A 222 -0.27 9.38 5.30
CA PHE A 222 1.08 8.82 5.39
C PHE A 222 2.13 9.81 5.90
N SER A 223 2.02 11.09 5.55
CA SER A 223 3.02 12.09 5.95
C SER A 223 2.82 12.63 7.36
N GLN A 224 1.58 12.68 7.87
CA GLN A 224 1.26 13.35 9.13
C GLN A 224 0.86 12.40 10.26
N CYS A 225 0.20 11.28 9.94
CA CYS A 225 -0.51 10.48 10.93
C CYS A 225 0.06 9.08 11.10
N TYR A 226 0.55 8.43 10.03
CA TYR A 226 0.87 7.01 10.05
C TYR A 226 1.81 6.57 11.18
N PHE A 227 2.89 7.32 11.46
CA PHE A 227 3.82 6.97 12.55
C PHE A 227 3.26 7.29 13.94
N LYS A 228 2.47 8.37 14.08
CA LYS A 228 1.74 8.69 15.32
C LYS A 228 0.78 7.55 15.68
N ASP A 229 0.09 7.04 14.66
CA ASP A 229 -0.85 5.92 14.74
C ASP A 229 -0.22 4.57 15.14
N LEU A 230 1.12 4.49 15.06
CA LEU A 230 1.93 3.36 15.49
C LEU A 230 2.61 3.62 16.83
N ASP A 231 2.35 4.75 17.48
CA ASP A 231 3.05 5.24 18.67
C ASP A 231 4.58 5.24 18.49
N VAL A 232 5.05 5.65 17.32
CA VAL A 232 6.47 5.84 17.02
C VAL A 232 6.82 7.30 17.26
N GLU A 233 7.79 7.55 18.13
CA GLU A 233 8.32 8.89 18.36
C GLU A 233 9.05 9.36 17.10
N ASP A 234 8.40 10.23 16.34
CA ASP A 234 9.08 11.00 15.33
C ASP A 234 9.94 12.02 16.07
N GLY A 235 11.22 11.72 16.27
CA GLY A 235 12.23 12.63 16.83
C GLY A 235 12.46 13.92 16.03
N ARG A 236 11.48 14.37 15.24
CA ARG A 236 11.38 15.75 14.80
C ARG A 236 10.96 16.56 16.03
N PRO A 237 11.71 17.61 16.42
CA PRO A 237 11.21 18.53 17.43
C PRO A 237 9.85 19.02 16.95
N MET A 238 8.82 18.83 17.77
CA MET A 238 7.56 19.51 17.54
C MET A 238 7.89 21.00 17.65
N ILE A 239 7.87 21.70 16.52
CA ILE A 239 7.82 23.15 16.54
C ILE A 239 6.47 23.45 17.17
N ASN A 240 6.47 23.81 18.45
CA ASN A 240 5.30 24.37 19.10
C ASN A 240 5.01 25.68 18.37
N THR A 241 3.98 25.69 17.54
CA THR A 241 3.54 26.88 16.80
C THR A 241 2.82 27.90 17.69
N ASP A 242 2.86 27.72 19.01
CA ASP A 242 2.17 28.55 19.99
C ASP A 242 3.09 29.54 20.72
N ASP A 243 4.37 29.65 20.33
CA ASP A 243 5.24 30.74 20.78
C ASP A 243 5.55 31.71 19.63
N PRO A 244 4.84 32.85 19.53
CA PRO A 244 5.23 33.94 18.67
C PRO A 244 6.30 34.78 19.39
N GLU A 245 7.50 34.23 19.59
CA GLU A 245 8.66 35.09 19.84
C GLU A 245 9.16 35.63 18.50
N ILE A 246 8.66 36.83 18.21
CA ILE A 246 9.16 37.75 17.21
C ILE A 246 10.65 37.93 17.46
N ILE A 247 11.50 37.32 16.63
CA ILE A 247 12.90 37.73 16.52
C ILE A 247 12.89 38.94 15.59
N ASP A 248 12.83 40.13 16.18
CA ASP A 248 13.24 41.37 15.52
C ASP A 248 14.73 41.25 15.19
N ILE A 249 15.02 40.76 13.99
CA ILE A 249 16.37 40.86 13.42
C ILE A 249 16.49 42.28 12.88
N ASP A 250 17.18 43.11 13.66
CA ASP A 250 17.60 44.45 13.26
C ASP A 250 18.48 44.35 12.00
N ILE A 251 17.92 44.75 10.86
CA ILE A 251 18.52 44.66 9.53
C ILE A 251 19.52 45.79 9.28
N ASP A 252 19.63 46.77 10.18
CA ASP A 252 20.46 47.97 9.95
C ASP A 252 21.95 47.77 10.24
N SER A 253 22.40 46.57 10.63
CA SER A 253 23.82 46.34 10.95
C SER A 253 24.71 45.93 9.76
N TYR A 254 24.21 45.92 8.52
CA TYR A 254 24.96 45.42 7.34
C TYR A 254 25.26 46.45 6.24
N ILE A 255 25.20 47.74 6.57
CA ILE A 255 25.77 48.79 5.71
C ILE A 255 26.80 49.57 6.52
N GLN A 256 28.05 49.09 6.49
CA GLN A 256 29.26 49.91 6.67
C GLN A 256 30.42 49.30 5.89
#